data_AF-A0A4R1BRM2-F1
#
_entry.id   AF-A0A4R1BRM2-F1
#
_cell.length_a   1.000
_cell.length_b   1.000
_cell.length_c   1.000
_cell.angle_alpha   90.00
_cell.angle_beta   90.00
_cell.angle_gamma   90.00
#
_symmetry.space_group_name_H-M   'P 1'
#
loop_
_entity.id
_entity.type
_entity.pdbx_description
1 polymer ?
#
loop_
_entity_poly.entity_id
_entity_poly.type
_entity_poly.pdbx_seq_one_letter_code
_entity_poly.pdbx_strand_id
1 'polypeptide(L)'
;MNVLTMYLIGGEEVMPVFTSEEEARLFLRSAPSRDAGWQIRPTTTGELVSILYGPCSAALGVALDPPPEAGDALTAGLVSISREVFIERILERRRVRRPDGLKTGRAS
;
A
#
# COMPACT_ATOMS: atom_id res chain seq x y z
N MET A 1 -11.14 0.96 -12.82
CA MET A 1 -10.18 -0.07 -12.37
C MET A 1 -10.51 -0.38 -10.93
N ASN A 2 -10.76 -1.64 -10.60
CA ASN A 2 -11.03 -2.04 -9.22
C ASN A 2 -9.72 -2.36 -8.53
N VAL A 3 -9.61 -2.02 -7.25
CA VAL A 3 -8.45 -2.29 -6.41
C VAL A 3 -8.94 -3.14 -5.26
N LEU A 4 -8.17 -4.16 -4.90
CA LEU A 4 -8.51 -5.05 -3.81
C LEU A 4 -8.48 -4.27 -2.49
N THR A 5 -9.53 -4.41 -1.70
CA THR A 5 -9.62 -3.90 -0.32
C THR A 5 -10.13 -5.00 0.61
N MET A 6 -9.89 -4.83 1.90
CA MET A 6 -10.39 -5.71 2.95
C MET A 6 -10.96 -4.89 4.10
N TYR A 7 -11.83 -5.50 4.89
CA TYR A 7 -12.41 -4.85 6.06
C TYR A 7 -11.75 -5.40 7.34
N LEU A 8 -11.31 -4.48 8.20
CA LEU A 8 -10.84 -4.79 9.55
C LEU A 8 -12.01 -5.06 10.50
N ILE A 9 -11.69 -5.59 11.68
CA ILE A 9 -12.66 -5.66 12.77
C ILE A 9 -13.03 -4.24 13.17
N GLY A 10 -14.31 -3.90 13.03
CA GLY A 10 -14.79 -2.52 13.17
C GLY A 10 -15.28 -1.90 11.86
N GLY A 11 -15.13 -2.60 10.73
CA GLY A 11 -15.66 -2.16 9.43
C GLY A 11 -14.79 -1.16 8.70
N GLU A 12 -13.58 -0.91 9.20
CA GLU A 12 -12.61 -0.03 8.53
C GLU A 12 -12.08 -0.70 7.27
N GLU A 13 -12.18 -0.02 6.13
CA GLU A 13 -11.63 -0.50 4.86
C GLU A 13 -10.14 -0.20 4.76
N VAL A 14 -9.34 -1.20 4.41
CA VAL A 14 -7.90 -1.06 4.20
C VAL A 14 -7.46 -1.70 2.89
N MET A 15 -6.43 -1.11 2.28
CA MET A 15 -5.83 -1.61 1.05
C MET A 15 -4.58 -2.45 1.37
N PRO A 16 -4.50 -3.74 0.98
CA PRO A 16 -3.27 -4.50 1.07
C PRO A 16 -2.21 -3.94 0.11
N VAL A 17 -1.00 -3.74 0.62
CA VAL A 17 0.17 -3.36 -0.16
C VAL A 17 1.30 -4.33 0.14
N PHE A 18 1.87 -4.89 -0.91
CA PHE A 18 2.92 -5.89 -0.82
C PHE A 18 4.25 -5.34 -1.31
N THR A 19 5.31 -5.72 -0.64
CA THR A 19 6.69 -5.41 -1.01
C THR A 19 7.24 -6.38 -2.05
N SER A 20 6.65 -7.57 -2.16
CA SER A 20 6.97 -8.55 -3.20
C SER A 20 5.73 -9.10 -3.94
N GLU A 21 5.95 -9.52 -5.19
CA GLU A 21 4.92 -10.23 -5.97
C GLU A 21 4.61 -11.61 -5.36
N GLU A 22 5.60 -12.26 -4.75
CA GLU A 22 5.44 -13.58 -4.13
C GLU A 22 4.45 -13.54 -2.96
N GLU A 23 4.59 -12.56 -2.06
CA GLU A 23 3.66 -12.36 -0.93
C GLU A 23 2.25 -12.05 -1.43
N ALA A 24 2.12 -11.16 -2.43
CA ALA A 24 0.84 -10.85 -3.04
C ALA A 24 0.16 -12.10 -3.61
N ARG A 25 0.95 -12.98 -4.24
CA ARG A 25 0.45 -14.23 -4.83
C ARG A 25 0.06 -15.26 -3.78
N LEU A 26 0.83 -15.38 -2.70
CA LEU A 26 0.48 -16.23 -1.56
C LEU A 26 -0.81 -15.75 -0.88
N PHE A 27 -0.97 -14.44 -0.72
CA PHE A 27 -2.17 -13.83 -0.17
C PHE A 27 -3.41 -14.07 -1.03
N LEU A 28 -3.33 -13.95 -2.35
CA LEU A 28 -4.47 -14.19 -3.24
C LEU A 28 -4.92 -15.67 -3.22
N ARG A 29 -3.97 -16.61 -3.11
CA ARG A 29 -4.27 -18.05 -3.07
C ARG A 29 -4.81 -18.53 -1.73
N SER A 30 -4.77 -17.70 -0.68
CA SER A 30 -5.13 -18.15 0.67
C SER A 30 -6.63 -18.33 0.89
N ALA A 31 -7.48 -17.75 0.02
CA ALA A 31 -8.92 -17.93 0.08
C ALA A 31 -9.55 -17.98 -1.33
N PRO A 32 -10.53 -18.88 -1.58
CA PRO A 32 -11.22 -18.95 -2.87
C PRO A 32 -11.89 -17.64 -3.29
N SER A 33 -12.37 -16.84 -2.33
CA SER A 33 -12.97 -15.52 -2.59
C SER A 33 -11.97 -14.48 -3.09
N ARG A 34 -10.67 -14.70 -2.86
CA ARG A 34 -9.56 -13.82 -3.29
C ARG A 34 -8.98 -14.25 -4.64
N ASP A 35 -9.25 -15.47 -5.10
CA ASP A 35 -8.82 -15.97 -6.41
C ASP A 35 -9.86 -15.70 -7.52
N ALA A 36 -10.78 -14.75 -7.30
CA ALA A 36 -11.87 -14.38 -8.21
C ALA A 36 -11.40 -13.57 -9.45
N GLY A 37 -10.21 -13.84 -9.98
CA GLY A 37 -9.66 -13.16 -11.15
C GLY A 37 -8.86 -11.89 -10.85
N TRP A 38 -8.52 -11.63 -9.58
CA TRP A 38 -7.63 -10.53 -9.22
C TRP A 38 -6.24 -10.73 -9.83
N GLN A 39 -5.63 -9.63 -10.31
CA GLN A 39 -4.30 -9.64 -10.93
C GLN A 39 -3.34 -8.83 -10.09
N ILE A 40 -2.12 -9.33 -9.94
CA ILE A 40 -1.04 -8.60 -9.29
C ILE A 40 -0.47 -7.61 -10.30
N ARG A 41 -0.34 -6.34 -9.88
CA ARG A 41 0.30 -5.30 -10.69
C ARG A 41 1.38 -4.59 -9.87
N PRO A 42 2.64 -4.56 -10.33
CA PRO A 42 3.64 -3.67 -9.77
C PRO A 42 3.16 -2.22 -9.86
N THR A 43 3.34 -1.45 -8.79
CA THR A 43 2.98 -0.03 -8.77
C THR A 43 4.12 0.79 -8.23
N THR A 44 4.27 1.99 -8.75
CA THR A 44 5.14 2.99 -8.15
C THR A 44 4.47 3.58 -6.92
N THR A 45 5.29 4.08 -6.01
CA THR A 45 4.81 4.83 -4.85
C THR A 45 3.89 6.02 -5.22
N GLY A 46 4.06 6.61 -6.40
CA GLY A 46 3.26 7.75 -6.85
C GLY A 46 1.87 7.32 -7.32
N GLU A 47 1.80 6.23 -8.07
CA GLU A 47 0.53 5.62 -8.46
C GLU A 47 -0.24 5.12 -7.24
N LEU A 48 0.47 4.60 -6.23
CA LEU A 48 -0.14 4.11 -5.01
C LEU A 48 -0.79 5.25 -4.20
N VAL A 49 -0.16 6.43 -4.17
CA VAL A 49 -0.79 7.66 -3.64
C VAL A 49 -2.02 8.04 -4.47
N SER A 50 -1.93 8.02 -5.80
CA SER A 50 -3.07 8.32 -6.67
C SER A 50 -4.25 7.34 -6.48
N ILE A 51 -3.96 6.06 -6.22
CA ILE A 51 -4.98 5.06 -5.92
C ILE A 51 -5.70 5.39 -4.61
N LEU A 52 -4.95 5.69 -3.55
CA LEU A 52 -5.50 6.02 -2.22
C LEU A 52 -6.33 7.31 -2.20
N TYR A 53 -6.04 8.27 -3.08
CA TYR A 53 -6.85 9.49 -3.21
C TYR A 53 -7.98 9.39 -4.25
N GLY A 54 -8.00 8.34 -5.07
CA GLY A 54 -9.00 8.16 -6.11
C GLY A 54 -9.84 6.90 -5.87
N PRO A 55 -9.58 5.79 -6.59
CA PRO A 55 -10.34 4.54 -6.47
C PRO A 55 -10.50 3.99 -5.06
N CYS A 56 -9.52 4.19 -4.18
CA CYS A 56 -9.51 3.71 -2.79
C CYS A 56 -9.65 4.86 -1.78
N SER A 57 -10.33 5.95 -2.14
CA SER A 57 -10.53 7.10 -1.25
C SER A 57 -11.29 6.76 0.04
N ALA A 58 -12.10 5.70 0.04
CA ALA A 58 -12.80 5.16 1.21
C ALA A 58 -11.89 4.36 2.16
N ALA A 59 -10.73 3.89 1.68
CA ALA A 59 -9.80 3.14 2.52
C ALA A 59 -9.16 4.08 3.56
N LEU A 60 -9.37 3.74 4.84
CA LEU A 60 -8.85 4.47 5.99
C LEU A 60 -7.38 4.15 6.26
N GLY A 61 -6.87 3.06 5.67
CA GLY A 61 -5.52 2.59 5.90
C GLY A 61 -4.97 1.66 4.84
N VAL A 62 -3.73 1.24 5.09
CA VAL A 62 -2.99 0.28 4.28
C VAL A 62 -2.47 -0.83 5.18
N ALA A 63 -2.73 -2.08 4.80
CA ALA A 63 -2.12 -3.25 5.42
C ALA A 63 -0.83 -3.59 4.66
N LEU A 64 0.32 -3.51 5.34
CA LEU A 64 1.62 -3.80 4.75
C LEU A 64 1.96 -5.28 4.89
N ASP A 65 2.22 -5.95 3.76
CA ASP A 65 2.58 -7.37 3.69
C ASP A 65 1.70 -8.27 4.56
N PRO A 66 0.35 -8.18 4.44
CA PRO A 66 -0.52 -9.00 5.26
C PRO A 66 -0.25 -10.47 4.99
N PRO A 67 -0.13 -11.31 6.05
CA PRO A 67 0.15 -12.72 5.86
C PRO A 67 -1.01 -13.40 5.13
N PRO A 68 -0.78 -14.55 4.48
CA PRO A 68 -1.83 -15.28 3.76
C PRO A 68 -3.08 -15.52 4.63
N GLU A 69 -2.89 -15.80 5.91
CA GLU A 69 -3.93 -16.06 6.91
C GLU A 69 -4.70 -14.81 7.36
N ALA A 70 -4.28 -13.60 6.96
CA ALA A 70 -5.01 -12.36 7.22
C ALA A 70 -6.34 -12.23 6.43
N GLY A 71 -6.93 -13.37 6.03
CA GLY A 71 -8.38 -13.52 5.85
C GLY A 71 -9.15 -13.08 7.08
N ASP A 72 -8.55 -13.27 8.26
CA ASP A 72 -9.13 -12.86 9.52
C ASP A 72 -8.75 -11.40 9.81
N ALA A 73 -9.77 -10.56 9.85
CA ALA A 73 -9.68 -9.11 10.03
C ALA A 73 -8.85 -8.65 11.26
N LEU A 74 -8.56 -9.57 12.21
CA LEU A 74 -7.63 -9.38 13.33
C LEU A 74 -6.18 -9.16 12.89
N THR A 75 -5.67 -10.00 12.00
CA THR A 75 -4.25 -9.99 11.60
C THR A 75 -3.96 -8.81 10.69
N ALA A 76 -4.92 -8.45 9.84
CA ALA A 76 -4.84 -7.26 9.01
C ALA A 76 -4.71 -5.98 9.84
N GLY A 77 -5.34 -5.89 11.02
CA GLY A 77 -5.26 -4.73 11.90
C GLY A 77 -3.86 -4.49 12.49
N LEU A 78 -3.10 -5.56 12.76
CA LEU A 78 -1.75 -5.46 13.34
C LEU A 78 -0.70 -4.91 12.36
N VAL A 79 -0.89 -5.16 11.08
CA VAL A 79 -0.02 -4.69 9.99
C VAL A 79 -0.57 -3.47 9.28
N SER A 80 -1.69 -2.93 9.76
CA SER A 80 -2.32 -1.74 9.20
C SER A 80 -1.74 -0.47 9.78
N ILE A 81 -1.58 0.52 8.92
CA ILE A 81 -1.31 1.89 9.32
C ILE A 81 -2.31 2.81 8.62
N SER A 82 -2.62 3.95 9.25
CA SER A 82 -3.54 4.90 8.64
C SER A 82 -3.00 5.40 7.31
N ARG A 83 -3.93 5.76 6.43
CA ARG A 83 -3.62 6.31 5.10
C ARG A 83 -2.70 7.53 5.23
N GLU A 84 -2.96 8.40 6.19
CA GLU A 84 -2.21 9.63 6.43
C GLU A 84 -0.75 9.31 6.80
N VAL A 85 -0.53 8.41 7.78
CA VAL A 85 0.82 8.01 8.22
C VAL A 85 1.59 7.31 7.10
N PHE A 86 0.91 6.48 6.32
CA PHE A 86 1.54 5.79 5.20
C PHE A 86 2.00 6.75 4.10
N ILE A 87 1.17 7.73 3.76
CA ILE A 87 1.50 8.77 2.76
C ILE A 87 2.65 9.63 3.26
N GLU A 88 2.65 10.05 4.53
CA GLU A 88 3.75 10.81 5.12
C GLU A 88 5.08 10.06 4.99
N ARG A 89 5.13 8.78 5.39
CA ARG A 89 6.35 7.94 5.27
C ARG A 89 6.83 7.78 3.83
N ILE A 90 5.89 7.67 2.89
CA ILE A 90 6.19 7.59 1.46
C ILE A 90 6.84 8.90 0.97
N LEU A 91 6.28 10.04 1.36
CA LEU A 91 6.74 11.34 0.91
C LEU A 91 8.08 11.73 1.54
N GLU A 92 8.31 11.38 2.81
CA GLU A 92 9.58 11.55 3.49
C GLU A 92 10.71 10.79 2.79
N ARG A 93 10.47 9.52 2.41
CA ARG A 93 11.45 8.73 1.66
C ARG A 93 11.78 9.32 0.29
N ARG A 94 10.83 10.00 -0.36
CA ARG A 94 11.09 10.72 -1.61
C ARG A 94 11.93 11.98 -1.40
N ARG A 95 11.78 12.67 -0.26
CA ARG A 95 12.61 13.83 0.09
C ARG A 95 14.06 13.42 0.34
N VAL A 96 14.30 12.30 1.04
CA VAL A 96 15.64 11.77 1.30
C VAL A 96 16.33 11.27 0.03
N ARG A 97 15.57 10.82 -0.99
CA ARG A 97 16.11 10.37 -2.28
C ARG A 97 16.30 11.47 -3.33
N ARG A 98 15.99 12.74 -3.04
CA ARG A 98 16.51 13.82 -3.88
C ARG A 98 18.03 13.88 -3.64
N PRO A 99 18.87 13.82 -4.69
CA PRO A 99 20.27 14.18 -4.50
C PRO A 99 20.30 15.63 -4.00
N ASP A 100 21.17 15.90 -3.02
CA ASP A 100 21.54 17.23 -2.58
C ASP A 100 22.00 18.06 -3.77
N GLY A 101 21.05 18.72 -4.43
CA GLY A 101 21.29 19.68 -5.49
C GLY A 101 21.24 21.08 -4.92
N LEU A 102 22.30 21.52 -4.25
CA LEU A 102 22.78 22.92 -4.26
C LEU A 102 24.11 23.02 -3.49
N LYS A 103 25.21 23.47 -4.10
CA LYS A 103 25.66 24.88 -4.25
C LYS A 103 27.04 24.82 -4.93
N THR A 104 27.52 25.73 -5.78
CA THR A 104 27.29 27.16 -5.99
C THR A 104 28.05 27.55 -7.26
N GLY A 105 27.56 28.53 -8.01
CA GLY A 105 28.42 29.24 -8.95
C GLY A 105 29.60 29.91 -8.22
N ARG A 106 30.75 29.95 -8.89
CA ARG A 106 31.67 31.08 -8.78
C ARG A 106 32.32 31.30 -10.13
N ALA A 107 32.18 32.53 -10.61
CA ALA A 107 33.01 33.10 -11.64
C ALA A 107 34.48 33.05 -11.22
N SER A 108 35.35 32.72 -12.17
CA SER A 108 36.48 33.55 -12.63
C SER A 108 37.15 32.85 -13.81
#